data_AF-A0A8T3MUB6-F1
#
_entry.id   AF-A0A8T3MUB6-F1
#
_cell.length_a   1.000
_cell.length_b   1.000
_cell.length_c   1.000
_cell.angle_alpha   90.00
_cell.angle_beta   90.00
_cell.angle_gamma   90.00
#
_symmetry.space_group_name_H-M   'P 1'
#
loop_
_entity.id
_entity.type
_entity.pdbx_description
1 polymer ?
#
loop_
_entity_poly.entity_id
_entity_poly.type
_entity_poly.pdbx_seq_one_letter_code
_entity_poly.pdbx_strand_id
1 'polypeptide(L)'
;MTLQLHRPDGEGGLEPRPVSEKNWRRQLRSPRWGAALSHERLPDLKNPEMGPTSRLRSVLFWLSLAGMTFVVLVIGYGSGFWG
;
A
#
# COMPACT_ATOMS: atom_id res chain seq x y z
N MET A 1 19.91 -3.57 13.77
CA MET A 1 19.19 -4.79 14.21
C MET A 1 19.34 -5.84 13.12
N THR A 2 19.98 -6.98 13.40
CA THR A 2 20.22 -8.06 12.44
C THR A 2 19.35 -9.27 12.81
N LEU A 3 18.57 -9.75 11.84
CA LEU A 3 17.62 -10.84 12.05
C LEU A 3 18.36 -12.17 11.81
N GLN A 4 18.71 -12.89 12.87
CA GLN A 4 19.38 -14.19 12.79
C GLN A 4 18.35 -15.31 12.72
N LEU A 5 18.23 -15.98 11.58
CA LEU A 5 17.35 -17.14 11.44
C LEU A 5 17.98 -18.36 12.11
N HIS A 6 17.30 -18.87 13.14
CA HIS A 6 17.65 -20.10 13.83
C HIS A 6 16.81 -21.25 13.25
N ARG A 7 17.41 -22.42 13.02
CA ARG A 7 16.70 -23.64 12.61
C ARG A 7 16.94 -24.74 13.65
N PRO A 8 15.94 -25.59 13.95
CA PRO A 8 16.14 -26.76 14.76
C PRO A 8 17.21 -27.69 14.15
N ASP A 9 18.14 -28.13 14.99
CA ASP A 9 19.27 -29.01 14.67
C ASP A 9 18.88 -30.49 14.55
N GLY A 10 17.63 -30.83 14.90
CA GLY A 10 17.12 -32.20 14.87
C GLY A 10 17.30 -32.97 16.17
N GLU A 11 18.06 -32.44 17.14
CA GLU A 11 18.23 -32.98 18.50
C GLU A 11 17.58 -32.09 19.58
N GLY A 12 16.96 -30.97 19.16
CA GLY A 12 16.18 -30.09 20.02
C GLY A 12 16.87 -28.77 20.36
N GLY A 13 18.07 -28.53 19.83
CA GLY A 13 18.76 -27.25 19.89
C GLY A 13 18.53 -26.40 18.64
N LEU A 14 19.01 -25.16 18.69
CA LEU A 14 18.93 -24.19 17.60
C LEU A 14 20.35 -23.75 17.22
N GLU A 15 20.81 -24.13 16.04
CA GLU A 15 22.12 -23.68 15.56
C GLU A 15 22.03 -22.36 14.79
N PRO A 16 22.88 -21.36 15.10
CA PRO A 16 22.96 -20.12 14.35
C PRO A 16 23.63 -20.37 13.00
N ARG A 17 22.85 -20.27 11.92
CA ARG A 17 23.39 -20.34 10.56
C ARG A 17 23.93 -18.98 10.13
N PRO A 18 25.14 -18.86 9.55
CA PRO A 18 25.59 -17.62 8.94
C PRO A 18 24.59 -17.23 7.85
N VAL A 19 24.00 -16.04 7.98
CA VAL A 19 23.11 -15.47 6.98
C VAL A 19 23.97 -15.14 5.76
N SER A 20 24.11 -16.10 4.85
CA SER A 20 24.52 -15.78 3.48
C SER A 20 23.47 -14.79 2.97
N GLU A 21 23.87 -13.55 2.71
CA GLU A 21 23.05 -12.54 2.02
C GLU A 21 22.79 -13.00 0.59
N LYS A 22 22.03 -14.07 0.45
CA LYS A 22 21.53 -14.51 -0.83
C LYS A 22 20.49 -13.46 -1.20
N ASN A 23 20.59 -12.96 -2.42
CA ASN A 23 19.86 -11.76 -2.82
C ASN A 23 18.38 -12.15 -2.99
N TRP A 24 17.53 -11.98 -1.98
CA TRP A 24 16.11 -12.43 -2.00
C TRP A 24 15.33 -11.80 -3.16
N ARG A 25 15.78 -10.62 -3.62
CA ARG A 25 15.30 -9.95 -4.83
C ARG A 25 15.37 -10.82 -6.09
N ARG A 26 16.35 -11.73 -6.19
CA ARG A 26 16.45 -12.68 -7.32
C ARG A 26 15.40 -13.80 -7.25
N GLN A 27 14.87 -14.13 -6.07
CA GLN A 27 13.83 -15.16 -5.93
C GLN A 27 12.42 -14.60 -6.19
N LEU A 28 12.21 -13.31 -6.00
CA LEU A 28 10.99 -12.62 -6.43
C LEU A 28 10.87 -12.52 -7.96
N ARG A 29 11.97 -12.73 -8.70
CA ARG A 29 11.97 -12.89 -10.15
C ARG A 29 11.56 -14.31 -10.53
N SER A 30 10.37 -14.75 -10.12
CA SER A 30 9.85 -16.02 -10.60
C SER A 30 9.75 -15.94 -12.15
N PRO A 31 10.20 -16.97 -12.90
CA PRO A 31 10.09 -16.99 -14.37
C PRO A 31 8.64 -16.78 -14.84
N ARG A 32 7.68 -17.16 -13.99
CA ARG A 32 6.24 -17.00 -14.19
C ARG A 32 5.77 -15.55 -14.21
N TRP A 33 6.48 -14.64 -13.54
CA TRP A 33 6.07 -13.23 -13.35
C TRP A 33 6.87 -12.23 -14.19
N GLY A 34 7.65 -12.71 -15.18
CA GLY A 34 8.27 -11.82 -16.18
C GLY A 34 9.80 -11.79 -16.21
N ALA A 35 10.49 -12.68 -15.47
CA ALA A 35 11.94 -12.82 -15.61
C ALA A 35 12.39 -13.48 -16.94
N ALA A 36 11.44 -14.02 -17.72
CA ALA A 36 11.67 -14.64 -19.03
C ALA A 36 11.27 -13.75 -20.23
N LEU A 37 10.87 -12.50 -20.02
CA LEU A 37 10.54 -11.58 -21.12
C LEU A 37 11.85 -11.06 -21.73
N SER A 38 11.99 -11.24 -23.04
CA SER A 38 13.22 -11.01 -23.84
C SER A 38 13.73 -9.56 -23.85
N HIS A 39 13.01 -8.64 -23.22
CA HIS A 39 13.35 -7.24 -23.10
C HIS A 39 13.19 -6.88 -21.63
N GLU A 40 14.21 -6.24 -21.05
CA GLU A 40 14.43 -5.95 -19.63
C GLU A 40 13.34 -5.09 -18.93
N ARG A 41 12.11 -5.08 -19.43
CA ARG A 41 10.99 -4.31 -18.93
C ARG A 41 9.93 -5.26 -18.35
N LEU A 42 9.71 -5.13 -17.04
CA LEU A 42 8.54 -5.73 -16.38
C LEU A 42 7.27 -5.30 -17.14
N PRO A 43 6.33 -6.23 -17.42
CA PRO A 43 5.08 -5.88 -18.06
C PRO A 43 4.34 -4.86 -17.20
N ASP A 44 3.74 -3.86 -17.83
CA ASP A 44 2.92 -2.86 -17.16
C ASP A 44 1.73 -3.58 -16.49
N LEU A 45 1.89 -3.90 -15.20
CA LEU A 45 0.88 -4.52 -14.35
C LEU A 45 -0.18 -3.46 -14.05
N LYS A 46 -1.00 -3.16 -15.04
CA LYS A 46 -2.22 -2.39 -14.85
C LYS A 46 -3.08 -3.16 -13.87
N ASN A 47 -3.39 -2.58 -12.71
CA ASN A 47 -4.33 -3.13 -11.75
C ASN A 47 -5.75 -2.80 -12.21
N PRO A 48 -6.48 -3.72 -12.88
CA PRO A 48 -7.81 -3.43 -13.42
C PRO A 48 -8.85 -3.21 -12.30
N GLU A 49 -8.56 -3.68 -11.08
CA GLU A 49 -9.45 -3.51 -9.92
C GLU A 49 -9.29 -2.13 -9.27
N MET A 50 -8.20 -1.41 -9.57
CA MET A 50 -7.96 -0.08 -9.06
C MET A 50 -8.46 0.96 -10.06
N GLY A 51 -9.78 1.19 -10.02
CA GLY A 51 -10.40 2.30 -10.75
C GLY A 51 -9.83 3.62 -10.23
N PRO A 52 -9.05 4.39 -11.02
CA PRO A 52 -8.42 5.61 -10.53
C PRO A 52 -9.50 6.61 -10.14
N THR A 53 -9.49 7.04 -8.87
CA THR A 53 -10.43 8.06 -8.41
C THR A 53 -10.15 9.36 -9.16
N SER A 54 -11.16 9.88 -9.87
CA SER A 54 -11.01 11.13 -10.61
C SER A 54 -10.70 12.27 -9.64
N ARG A 55 -9.53 12.91 -9.84
CA ARG A 55 -9.10 14.06 -9.03
C ARG A 55 -10.14 15.16 -8.99
N LEU A 56 -10.75 15.47 -10.14
CA LEU A 56 -11.81 16.48 -10.23
C LEU A 56 -13.03 16.10 -9.41
N ARG A 57 -13.48 14.84 -9.49
CA ARG A 57 -14.61 14.35 -8.68
C ARG A 57 -14.31 14.42 -7.19
N SER A 58 -13.10 14.05 -6.77
CA SER A 58 -12.68 14.16 -5.37
C SER A 58 -12.66 15.61 -4.88
N VAL A 59 -12.10 16.53 -5.67
CA VAL A 59 -12.06 17.96 -5.30
C VAL A 59 -13.46 18.53 -5.20
N LEU A 60 -14.33 18.27 -6.18
CA LEU A 60 -15.72 18.74 -6.16
C LEU A 60 -16.49 18.18 -4.95
N PHE A 61 -16.30 16.91 -4.63
CA PHE A 61 -16.91 16.28 -3.46
C PHE A 61 -16.53 17.02 -2.16
N TRP A 62 -15.23 17.26 -1.95
CA TRP A 62 -14.76 17.93 -0.75
C TRP A 62 -15.19 19.39 -0.66
N LEU A 63 -15.17 20.13 -1.77
CA LEU A 63 -15.66 21.51 -1.81
C LEU A 63 -17.16 21.58 -1.51
N SER A 64 -17.95 20.67 -2.08
CA SER A 64 -19.38 20.58 -1.82
C SER A 64 -19.66 20.27 -0.34
N LEU A 65 -18.95 19.29 0.23
CA LEU A 65 -19.11 18.91 1.63
C LEU A 65 -18.76 20.07 2.57
N ALA A 66 -17.64 20.76 2.31
CA ALA A 66 -17.22 21.92 3.08
C ALA A 66 -18.26 23.06 3.01
N GLY A 67 -18.75 23.38 1.81
CA GLY A 67 -19.78 24.40 1.60
C GLY A 67 -21.08 24.06 2.32
N MET A 68 -21.55 22.82 2.20
CA MET A 68 -22.78 22.38 2.86
C MET A 68 -22.64 22.43 4.38
N THR A 69 -21.50 22.01 4.91
CA THR A 69 -21.21 22.08 6.35
C THR A 69 -21.21 23.53 6.83
N PHE A 70 -20.57 24.45 6.08
CA PHE A 70 -20.56 25.86 6.41
C PHE A 70 -21.98 26.45 6.47
N VAL A 71 -22.83 26.13 5.50
CA VAL A 71 -24.24 26.58 5.48
C VAL A 71 -24.99 26.09 6.73
N VAL A 72 -24.83 24.82 7.10
CA VAL A 72 -25.46 24.26 8.31
C VAL A 72 -24.99 25.01 9.55
N LEU A 73 -23.69 25.30 9.66
CA LEU A 73 -23.15 26.06 10.79
C LEU A 73 -23.73 27.47 10.84
N VAL A 74 -23.74 28.20 9.72
CA VAL A 74 -24.27 29.57 9.64
C VAL A 74 -25.74 29.61 10.02
N ILE A 75 -26.55 28.67 9.55
CA ILE A 75 -27.97 28.62 9.89
C ILE A 75 -28.15 28.24 11.37
N GLY A 76 -27.45 27.21 11.86
CA GLY A 76 -27.57 26.75 13.24
C GLY A 76 -27.22 27.84 14.26
N TYR A 77 -26.11 28.55 14.04
CA TYR A 77 -25.70 29.65 14.90
C TYR A 77 -26.50 30.93 14.65
N GLY A 78 -26.82 31.26 13.40
CA GLY A 78 -27.56 32.47 13.04
C GLY A 78 -29.03 32.45 13.43
N SER A 79 -29.65 31.26 13.52
CA SER A 79 -31.03 31.08 13.99
C SER A 79 -31.14 30.97 15.51
N GLY A 80 -30.03 30.87 16.24
CA GLY A 80 -30.03 30.63 17.69
C GLY A 80 -30.41 29.22 18.10
N PHE A 81 -30.49 28.26 17.16
CA PHE A 81 -30.77 26.85 17.48
C PHE A 81 -29.70 26.20 18.38
N TRP A 82 -28.45 26.65 18.24
CA TRP A 82 -27.30 26.21 19.05
C TRP A 82 -26.77 27.29 20.01
N GLY A 83 -27.52 28.39 20.16
CA GLY A 83 -27.18 29.50 21.06
C GLY A 83 -27.78 29.33 22.44
#